data_AF-A0A1V4S0Q2-F1
#
_entry.id   AF-A0A1V4S0Q2-F1
#
_cell.length_a   1.000
_cell.length_b   1.000
_cell.length_c   1.000
_cell.angle_alpha   90.00
_cell.angle_beta   90.00
_cell.angle_gamma   90.00
#
_symmetry.space_group_name_H-M   'P 1'
#
loop_
_entity.id
_entity.type
_entity.pdbx_description
1 polymer ?
#
loop_
_entity_poly.entity_id
_entity_poly.type
_entity_poly.pdbx_seq_one_letter_code
_entity_poly.pdbx_strand_id
1 'polypeptide(L)'
;MQRIKEICQKYNVEEFEWSDDPARRAEMMHARGRLVPTLSRIKPGNRLVPIAEDLGVPSTNIPETIRRAQEIAVKYDVIIATFGHVGDGNVHTTFVSDVRSRDEWERLSQAVEELVDTALEMKGTLSAEHGPSNHSSNILKE
;
A
#
# COMPACT_ATOMS: atom_id res chain seq x y z
N MET A 1 -10.99 9.31 22.44
CA MET A 1 -11.74 8.49 21.45
C MET A 1 -13.04 9.11 21.00
N GLN A 2 -13.87 9.69 21.88
CA GLN A 2 -15.12 10.36 21.49
C GLN A 2 -14.94 11.40 20.38
N ARG A 3 -13.93 12.28 20.50
CA ARG A 3 -13.61 13.27 19.45
C ARG A 3 -13.28 12.64 18.09
N ILE A 4 -12.58 11.50 18.09
CA ILE A 4 -12.23 10.78 16.86
C ILE A 4 -13.51 10.21 16.23
N LYS A 5 -14.37 9.57 17.03
CA LYS A 5 -15.66 9.05 16.58
C LYS A 5 -16.52 10.12 15.91
N GLU A 6 -16.65 11.29 16.53
CA GLU A 6 -17.41 12.43 15.96
C GLU A 6 -16.86 12.88 14.61
N ILE A 7 -15.53 12.94 14.47
CA ILE A 7 -14.88 13.29 13.20
C ILE A 7 -15.17 12.21 12.15
N CYS A 8 -14.97 10.93 12.46
CA CYS A 8 -15.22 9.84 11.53
C CYS A 8 -16.70 9.82 11.07
N GLN A 9 -17.64 10.03 11.99
CA GLN A 9 -19.07 10.11 11.67
C GLN A 9 -19.40 11.33 10.78
N LYS A 10 -18.80 12.49 11.06
CA LYS A 10 -18.96 13.70 10.23
C LYS A 10 -18.54 13.46 8.78
N TYR A 11 -17.54 12.62 8.54
CA TYR A 11 -17.03 12.28 7.21
C TYR A 11 -17.57 10.95 6.66
N ASN A 12 -18.69 10.45 7.19
CA ASN A 12 -19.40 9.25 6.70
C ASN A 12 -18.52 7.99 6.62
N VAL A 13 -17.70 7.74 7.64
CA VAL A 13 -16.98 6.45 7.74
C VAL A 13 -17.98 5.28 7.67
N GLU A 14 -17.62 4.21 6.98
CA GLU A 14 -18.47 3.00 6.89
C GLU A 14 -18.66 2.35 8.27
N GLU A 15 -17.56 2.19 9.02
CA GLU A 15 -17.57 1.60 10.35
C GLU A 15 -16.54 2.29 11.26
N PHE A 16 -16.90 2.46 12.53
CA PHE A 16 -15.99 2.94 13.57
C PHE A 16 -16.08 2.05 14.79
N GLU A 17 -14.98 1.38 15.11
CA GLU A 17 -14.86 0.58 16.33
C GLU A 17 -13.64 1.00 17.13
N TRP A 18 -13.79 1.02 18.46
CA TRP A 18 -12.70 1.15 19.40
C TRP A 18 -12.98 0.35 20.66
N SER A 19 -11.93 -0.20 21.27
CA SER A 19 -12.01 -0.92 22.55
C SER A 19 -10.74 -0.73 23.39
N ASP A 20 -10.90 -0.64 24.70
CA ASP A 20 -9.85 -0.73 25.72
C ASP A 20 -9.78 -2.12 26.38
N ASP A 21 -10.71 -3.03 26.07
CA ASP A 21 -10.64 -4.42 26.49
C ASP A 21 -9.41 -5.11 25.88
N PRO A 22 -8.50 -5.67 26.70
CA PRO A 22 -7.32 -6.37 26.22
C PRO A 22 -7.63 -7.51 25.24
N ALA A 23 -8.72 -8.25 25.44
CA ALA A 23 -9.08 -9.36 24.56
C ALA A 23 -9.50 -8.87 23.17
N ARG A 24 -10.40 -7.88 23.10
CA ARG A 24 -10.79 -7.26 21.83
C ARG A 24 -9.63 -6.61 21.10
N ARG A 25 -8.74 -5.90 21.82
CA ARG A 25 -7.53 -5.31 21.23
C ARG A 25 -6.61 -6.37 20.64
N ALA A 26 -6.44 -7.51 21.33
CA ALA A 26 -5.63 -8.62 20.82
C ALA A 26 -6.21 -9.18 19.51
N GLU A 27 -7.53 -9.31 19.42
CA GLU A 27 -8.21 -9.73 18.21
C GLU A 27 -8.00 -8.75 17.04
N MET A 28 -8.23 -7.45 17.26
CA MET A 28 -7.99 -6.41 16.25
C MET A 28 -6.53 -6.40 15.78
N MET A 29 -5.60 -6.52 16.72
CA MET A 29 -4.17 -6.58 16.40
C MET A 29 -3.80 -7.86 15.65
N HIS A 30 -4.45 -8.99 15.97
CA HIS A 30 -4.29 -10.24 15.25
C HIS A 30 -4.74 -10.08 13.80
N ALA A 31 -5.94 -9.57 13.56
CA ALA A 31 -6.48 -9.32 12.23
C ALA A 31 -5.55 -8.42 11.40
N ARG A 32 -5.15 -7.27 11.96
CA ARG A 32 -4.17 -6.36 11.33
C ARG A 32 -2.86 -7.08 10.96
N GLY A 33 -2.33 -7.91 11.85
CA GLY A 33 -1.09 -8.67 11.60
C GLY A 33 -1.23 -9.76 10.53
N ARG A 34 -2.45 -10.11 10.10
CA ARG A 34 -2.68 -11.09 9.04
C ARG A 34 -2.75 -10.50 7.64
N LEU A 35 -2.63 -9.17 7.49
CA LEU A 35 -2.73 -8.51 6.18
C LEU A 35 -1.77 -9.10 5.14
N VAL A 36 -0.46 -9.02 5.38
CA VAL A 36 0.58 -9.53 4.48
C VAL A 36 0.43 -11.02 4.12
N PRO A 37 0.29 -11.96 5.09
CA PRO A 37 0.12 -13.38 4.75
C PRO A 37 -1.20 -13.67 4.02
N THR A 38 -2.24 -12.86 4.21
CA THR A 38 -3.51 -13.00 3.49
C THR A 38 -3.37 -12.52 2.04
N LEU A 39 -2.79 -11.33 1.83
CA LEU A 39 -2.50 -10.80 0.49
C LEU A 39 -1.62 -11.75 -0.32
N SER A 40 -0.63 -12.37 0.32
CA SER A 40 0.26 -13.36 -0.29
C SER A 40 -0.42 -14.70 -0.63
N ARG A 41 -1.74 -14.84 -0.42
CA ARG A 41 -2.48 -16.10 -0.63
C ARG A 41 -3.84 -15.89 -1.29
N ILE A 42 -4.08 -14.73 -1.91
CA ILE A 42 -5.34 -14.43 -2.62
C ILE A 42 -5.64 -15.50 -3.69
N LYS A 43 -4.62 -15.94 -4.43
CA LYS A 43 -4.69 -17.05 -5.39
C LYS A 43 -3.48 -17.99 -5.23
N PRO A 44 -3.59 -19.27 -5.62
CA PRO A 44 -2.44 -20.18 -5.65
C PRO A 44 -1.30 -19.61 -6.51
N GLY A 45 -0.10 -19.50 -5.95
CA GLY A 45 1.07 -18.93 -6.61
C GLY A 45 1.35 -17.47 -6.25
N ASN A 46 0.33 -16.71 -5.85
CA ASN A 46 0.50 -15.30 -5.50
C ASN A 46 1.47 -15.13 -4.32
N ARG A 47 2.22 -14.04 -4.34
CA ARG A 47 2.95 -13.50 -3.20
C ARG A 47 2.77 -12.00 -3.18
N LEU A 48 2.82 -11.41 -1.98
CA LEU A 48 3.09 -9.99 -1.88
C LEU A 48 4.52 -9.76 -2.37
N VAL A 49 4.66 -8.83 -3.30
CA VAL A 49 5.91 -8.45 -3.94
C VAL A 49 6.27 -7.04 -3.44
N PRO A 50 7.21 -6.94 -2.48
CA PRO A 50 7.57 -5.69 -1.82
C PRO A 50 8.49 -4.82 -2.71
N ILE A 51 7.94 -4.29 -3.81
CA ILE A 51 8.67 -3.41 -4.73
C ILE A 51 7.99 -2.04 -4.74
N ALA A 52 8.78 -0.97 -4.57
CA ALA A 52 8.27 0.40 -4.45
C ALA A 52 7.16 0.54 -3.39
N GLU A 53 7.28 -0.24 -2.32
CA GLU A 53 6.24 -0.39 -1.29
C GLU A 53 6.22 0.71 -0.25
N ASP A 54 7.13 1.66 -0.31
CA ASP A 54 7.44 2.55 0.80
C ASP A 54 7.47 4.01 0.33
N LEU A 55 6.34 4.39 -0.28
CA LEU A 55 6.16 5.74 -0.78
C LEU A 55 5.83 6.67 0.38
N GLY A 56 6.74 7.62 0.65
CA GLY A 56 6.46 8.75 1.52
C GLY A 56 5.97 9.92 0.68
N VAL A 57 4.73 10.37 0.86
CA VAL A 57 4.18 11.53 0.15
C VAL A 57 3.61 12.53 1.17
N PRO A 58 3.48 13.83 0.82
CA PRO A 58 2.74 14.76 1.68
C PRO A 58 1.35 14.19 2.01
N SER A 59 0.91 14.31 3.27
CA SER A 59 -0.37 13.70 3.71
C SER A 59 -1.58 14.16 2.90
N THR A 60 -1.54 15.38 2.37
CA THR A 60 -2.56 15.94 1.47
C THR A 60 -2.61 15.25 0.11
N ASN A 61 -1.53 14.60 -0.31
CA ASN A 61 -1.41 13.90 -1.59
C ASN A 61 -1.77 12.41 -1.48
N ILE A 62 -1.90 11.84 -0.28
CA ILE A 62 -2.27 10.43 -0.07
C ILE A 62 -3.51 10.02 -0.89
N PRO A 63 -4.63 10.77 -0.89
CA PRO A 63 -5.81 10.36 -1.65
C PRO A 63 -5.57 10.32 -3.17
N GLU A 64 -4.69 11.19 -3.68
CA GLU A 64 -4.31 11.23 -5.09
C GLU A 64 -3.38 10.06 -5.44
N THR A 65 -2.38 9.79 -4.60
CA THR A 65 -1.47 8.66 -4.76
C THR A 65 -2.22 7.33 -4.79
N ILE A 66 -3.21 7.13 -3.91
CA ILE A 66 -4.05 5.92 -3.92
C ILE A 66 -4.86 5.82 -5.21
N ARG A 67 -5.48 6.91 -5.69
CA ARG A 67 -6.26 6.91 -6.93
C ARG A 67 -5.40 6.55 -8.15
N ARG A 68 -4.21 7.15 -8.28
CA ARG A 68 -3.28 6.81 -9.35
C ARG A 68 -2.78 5.37 -9.26
N ALA A 69 -2.48 4.87 -8.07
CA ALA A 69 -2.13 3.46 -7.88
C ALA A 69 -3.25 2.52 -8.34
N GLN A 70 -4.53 2.87 -8.11
CA GLN A 70 -5.67 2.11 -8.61
C GLN A 70 -5.79 2.18 -10.15
N GLU A 71 -5.55 3.34 -10.75
CA GLU A 71 -5.53 3.50 -12.21
C GLU A 71 -4.41 2.67 -12.85
N ILE A 72 -3.21 2.68 -12.27
CA ILE A 72 -2.07 1.86 -12.68
C ILE A 72 -2.42 0.36 -12.57
N ALA A 73 -3.03 -0.05 -11.45
CA ALA A 73 -3.46 -1.42 -11.24
C ALA A 73 -4.40 -1.90 -12.37
N VAL A 74 -5.37 -1.08 -12.77
CA VAL A 74 -6.27 -1.39 -13.88
C VAL A 74 -5.53 -1.38 -15.22
N LYS A 75 -4.67 -0.39 -15.47
CA LYS A 75 -3.94 -0.22 -16.74
C LYS A 75 -3.07 -1.44 -17.07
N TYR A 76 -2.35 -1.97 -16.10
CA TYR A 76 -1.44 -3.11 -16.28
C TYR A 76 -2.06 -4.46 -15.90
N ASP A 77 -3.33 -4.46 -15.45
CA ASP A 77 -4.03 -5.65 -14.94
C ASP A 77 -3.22 -6.35 -13.82
N VAL A 78 -2.75 -5.57 -12.85
CA VAL A 78 -2.01 -6.03 -11.68
C VAL A 78 -2.79 -5.75 -10.40
N ILE A 79 -2.46 -6.44 -9.31
CA ILE A 79 -3.03 -6.15 -7.99
C ILE A 79 -2.06 -5.24 -7.23
N ILE A 80 -2.51 -4.03 -6.90
CA ILE A 80 -1.82 -3.13 -5.98
C ILE A 80 -2.66 -3.03 -4.69
N ALA A 81 -2.07 -3.44 -3.57
CA ALA A 81 -2.65 -3.34 -2.24
C ALA A 81 -2.08 -2.12 -1.51
N THR A 82 -2.97 -1.29 -0.97
CA THR A 82 -2.63 -0.08 -0.23
C THR A 82 -2.93 -0.19 1.27
N PHE A 83 -1.95 0.13 2.09
CA PHE A 83 -2.07 0.20 3.56
C PHE A 83 -0.93 1.05 4.13
N GLY A 84 -0.99 1.46 5.39
CA GLY A 84 0.14 2.18 6.01
C GLY A 84 -0.27 3.14 7.11
N HIS A 85 0.68 4.00 7.48
CA HIS A 85 0.57 4.97 8.54
C HIS A 85 0.11 6.31 7.97
N VAL A 86 -1.19 6.43 7.65
CA VAL A 86 -1.75 7.66 7.02
C VAL A 86 -1.46 8.94 7.85
N GLY A 87 -1.26 8.81 9.15
CA GLY A 87 -1.02 9.92 10.09
C GLY A 87 0.31 10.66 9.91
N ASP A 88 1.34 10.02 9.37
CA ASP A 88 2.68 10.62 9.17
C ASP A 88 3.07 10.76 7.68
N GLY A 89 2.20 10.35 6.76
CA GLY A 89 2.43 10.47 5.32
C GLY A 89 2.89 9.18 4.64
N ASN A 90 2.95 8.06 5.36
CA ASN A 90 3.46 6.79 4.82
C ASN A 90 2.32 5.95 4.23
N VAL A 91 2.41 5.70 2.92
CA VAL A 91 1.46 4.89 2.17
C VAL A 91 2.23 3.76 1.50
N HIS A 92 1.98 2.54 1.96
CA HIS A 92 2.49 1.37 1.27
C HIS A 92 1.63 1.05 0.07
N THR A 93 2.24 1.00 -1.11
CA THR A 93 1.67 0.54 -2.37
C THR A 93 2.40 -0.74 -2.78
N THR A 94 1.89 -1.89 -2.33
CA THR A 94 2.54 -3.19 -2.55
C THR A 94 1.87 -3.94 -3.69
N PHE A 95 2.64 -4.74 -4.43
CA PHE A 95 2.09 -5.56 -5.51
C PHE A 95 1.75 -6.96 -5.00
N VAL A 96 0.77 -7.61 -5.63
CA VAL A 96 0.50 -9.04 -5.46
C VAL A 96 0.51 -9.71 -6.83
N SER A 97 1.37 -10.71 -7.01
CA SER A 97 1.53 -11.41 -8.29
C SER A 97 1.90 -12.88 -8.09
N ASP A 98 1.51 -13.75 -9.04
CA ASP A 98 2.02 -15.11 -9.15
C ASP A 98 3.49 -15.07 -9.56
N VAL A 99 4.37 -15.37 -8.60
CA VAL A 99 5.83 -15.32 -8.79
C VAL A 99 6.36 -16.31 -9.83
N ARG A 100 5.51 -17.24 -10.30
CA ARG A 100 5.84 -18.22 -11.34
C ARG A 100 5.46 -17.73 -12.75
N SER A 101 4.65 -16.67 -12.84
CA SER A 101 4.15 -16.14 -14.11
C SER A 101 5.06 -15.05 -14.64
N ARG A 102 5.76 -15.33 -15.75
CA ARG A 102 6.62 -14.34 -16.41
C ARG A 102 5.82 -13.16 -16.97
N ASP A 103 4.62 -13.42 -17.49
CA ASP A 103 3.71 -12.39 -18.00
C ASP A 103 3.30 -11.40 -16.90
N GLU A 104 2.92 -11.90 -15.72
CA GLU A 104 2.56 -11.01 -14.61
C GLU A 104 3.76 -10.19 -14.13
N TRP A 105 4.96 -10.78 -14.14
CA TRP A 105 6.19 -10.05 -13.82
C TRP A 105 6.48 -8.91 -14.81
N GLU A 106 6.31 -9.14 -16.11
CA GLU A 106 6.54 -8.11 -17.14
C GLU A 106 5.55 -6.94 -17.00
N ARG A 107 4.28 -7.22 -16.67
CA ARG A 107 3.27 -6.18 -16.40
C ARG A 107 3.51 -5.46 -15.08
N LEU A 108 3.91 -6.20 -14.03
CA LEU A 108 4.27 -5.65 -12.73
C LEU A 108 5.45 -4.68 -12.85
N SER A 109 6.51 -5.03 -13.58
CA SER A 109 7.67 -4.14 -13.75
C SER A 109 7.29 -2.80 -14.39
N GLN A 110 6.45 -2.81 -15.43
CA GLN A 110 5.95 -1.57 -16.05
C GLN A 110 5.09 -0.75 -15.08
N ALA A 111 4.26 -1.42 -14.28
CA ALA A 111 3.44 -0.77 -13.26
C ALA A 111 4.28 -0.14 -12.14
N VAL A 112 5.40 -0.76 -11.77
CA VAL A 112 6.36 -0.22 -10.80
C VAL A 112 6.98 1.08 -11.30
N GLU A 113 7.40 1.13 -12.56
CA GLU A 113 8.00 2.34 -13.16
C GLU A 113 7.03 3.53 -13.09
N GLU A 114 5.78 3.35 -13.53
CA GLU A 114 4.79 4.44 -13.49
C GLU A 114 4.37 4.84 -12.06
N LEU A 115 4.39 3.89 -11.12
CA LEU A 115 4.14 4.17 -9.71
C LEU A 115 5.28 4.97 -9.08
N VAL A 116 6.53 4.69 -9.46
CA VAL A 116 7.70 5.48 -9.07
C VAL A 116 7.58 6.91 -9.62
N ASP A 117 7.25 7.07 -10.90
CA ASP A 117 7.04 8.39 -11.51
C ASP A 117 5.94 9.17 -10.79
N THR A 118 4.82 8.50 -10.46
CA THR A 118 3.73 9.09 -9.67
C THR A 118 4.22 9.61 -8.31
N ALA A 119 5.06 8.85 -7.61
CA ALA A 119 5.60 9.28 -6.32
C ALA A 119 6.52 10.52 -6.47
N LEU A 120 7.35 10.54 -7.50
CA LEU A 120 8.25 11.66 -7.80
C LEU A 120 7.48 12.93 -8.16
N GLU A 121 6.43 12.83 -8.98
CA GLU A 121 5.53 13.95 -9.30
C GLU A 121 4.87 14.56 -8.05
N MET A 122 4.55 13.71 -7.07
CA MET A 122 3.96 14.13 -5.79
C MET A 122 4.99 14.71 -4.82
N LYS A 123 6.25 14.88 -5.23
CA LYS A 123 7.41 15.28 -4.40
C LYS A 123 7.61 14.34 -3.21
N GLY A 124 7.32 13.06 -3.42
CA GLY A 124 7.51 12.01 -2.44
C GLY A 124 8.92 11.44 -2.41
N THR A 125 9.11 10.43 -1.57
CA THR A 125 10.28 9.55 -1.51
C THR A 125 9.88 8.13 -1.85
N LEU A 126 10.79 7.35 -2.44
CA LEU A 126 10.60 5.92 -2.73
C LEU A 126 10.99 5.01 -1.54
N SER A 127 11.36 5.63 -0.42
CA SER A 127 11.74 4.97 0.82
C SER A 127 11.46 5.93 1.98
N ALA A 128 10.42 5.67 2.76
CA ALA A 128 10.12 6.35 4.00
C ALA A 128 10.63 5.58 5.25
N GLU A 129 10.42 4.27 5.32
CA GLU A 129 10.73 3.40 6.46
C GLU A 129 11.75 2.27 6.18
N HIS A 130 11.89 1.79 4.94
CA HIS A 130 12.53 0.48 4.64
C HIS A 130 13.73 0.50 3.68
N GLY A 131 14.13 1.66 3.17
CA GLY A 131 15.23 1.76 2.19
C GLY A 131 14.78 1.36 0.79
N PRO A 132 15.48 1.79 -0.28
CA PRO A 132 15.14 1.39 -1.64
C PRO A 132 15.34 -0.12 -1.81
N SER A 133 14.32 -0.81 -2.35
CA SER A 133 14.48 -2.21 -2.77
C SER A 133 15.55 -2.32 -3.86
N ASN A 134 16.18 -3.49 -4.04
CA ASN A 134 17.16 -3.69 -5.13
C ASN A 134 16.60 -3.32 -6.51
N HIS A 135 15.30 -3.55 -6.75
CA HIS A 135 14.64 -3.18 -8.00
C HIS A 135 14.47 -1.66 -8.12
N SER A 136 13.95 -0.99 -7.07
CA SER A 136 13.85 0.47 -6.98
C SER A 136 15.20 1.16 -7.15
N SER A 137 16.27 0.55 -6.64
CA SER A 137 17.63 1.10 -6.70
C SER A 137 18.24 1.08 -8.10
N ASN A 138 17.77 0.19 -8.99
CA ASN A 138 18.20 0.17 -10.39
C ASN A 138 17.46 1.23 -11.21
N ILE A 139 16.17 1.45 -10.93
CA ILE A 139 15.35 2.49 -11.57
C ILE A 139 15.88 3.89 -11.22
N LEU A 140 16.34 4.11 -9.98
CA LEU A 140 16.91 5.40 -9.53
C LEU A 140 18.31 5.74 -10.09
N LYS A 141 18.94 4.84 -10.86
CA LYS A 141 20.31 5.01 -11.37
C LYS A 141 20.37 5.41 -12.85
N GLU A 142 19.22 5.45 -13.52
CA GLU A 142 19.08 5.97 -14.89
C GLU A 142 18.59 7.43 -14.87
#